data_AF-A2SMT6-F1
#
_entry.id   AF-A2SMT6-F1
#
_cell.length_a   1.000
_cell.length_b   1.000
_cell.length_c   1.000
_cell.angle_alpha   90.00
_cell.angle_beta   90.00
_cell.angle_gamma   90.00
#
_symmetry.space_group_name_H-M   'P 1'
#
loop_
_entity.id
_entity.type
_entity.pdbx_description
1 polymer ?
#
loop_
_entity_poly.entity_id
_entity_poly.type
_entity_poly.pdbx_seq_one_letter_code
_entity_poly.pdbx_strand_id
1 'polypeptide(L)'
;MNVTINNEQKLFVIKSAGGYSCFGFENCFREAKALAERLGVKALEPTPDQIGKLEQYENYIKLLNMLRDSGRDLGTWFDPRTTQPVRRILEDARERGIKLRIFLGDHETGNDWMEEHDVLGRIGRSTGFLKVPLIIEKQSDCGGPAILDASIVRIIDATSKRELYRHPTYRMAKLEISPSGDDKLPHQVTADGELHARFKTLTKAQNWVAFMQGTRMSR
;
A
#
# COMPACT_ATOMS: atom_id res chain seq x y z
N MET A 1 -25.25 8.93 9.27
CA MET A 1 -24.54 7.88 8.49
C MET A 1 -25.19 6.56 8.87
N ASN A 2 -25.54 5.70 7.92
CA ASN A 2 -26.15 4.39 8.22
C ASN A 2 -25.07 3.31 8.09
N VAL A 3 -24.78 2.62 9.20
CA VAL A 3 -23.71 1.62 9.31
C VAL A 3 -24.31 0.33 9.85
N THR A 4 -24.04 -0.77 9.16
CA THR A 4 -24.40 -2.12 9.60
C THR A 4 -23.13 -2.93 9.87
N ILE A 5 -23.27 -4.03 10.60
CA ILE A 5 -22.16 -4.90 11.02
C ILE A 5 -22.29 -6.23 10.29
N ASN A 6 -21.25 -6.63 9.56
CA ASN A 6 -21.11 -7.97 8.99
C ASN A 6 -20.09 -8.76 9.83
N ASN A 7 -20.58 -9.58 10.76
CA ASN A 7 -19.72 -10.38 11.65
C ASN A 7 -19.01 -11.53 10.92
N GLU A 8 -19.61 -12.08 9.87
CA GLU A 8 -19.03 -13.18 9.10
C GLU A 8 -17.74 -12.74 8.42
N GLN A 9 -17.77 -11.58 7.76
CA GLN A 9 -16.61 -11.01 7.08
C GLN A 9 -15.76 -10.10 7.98
N LYS A 10 -16.21 -9.85 9.22
CA LYS A 10 -15.60 -8.93 10.18
C LYS A 10 -15.46 -7.48 9.65
N LEU A 11 -16.54 -6.95 9.07
CA LEU A 11 -16.58 -5.64 8.41
C LEU A 11 -17.70 -4.74 8.97
N PHE A 12 -17.42 -3.45 9.12
CA PHE A 12 -18.44 -2.41 9.13
C PHE A 12 -18.85 -2.11 7.68
N VAL A 13 -20.15 -2.13 7.40
CA VAL A 13 -20.71 -1.83 6.08
C VAL A 13 -21.39 -0.46 6.15
N ILE A 14 -20.81 0.49 5.44
CA ILE A 14 -21.14 1.92 5.53
C ILE A 14 -21.90 2.31 4.28
N LYS A 15 -23.18 2.62 4.42
CA LYS A 15 -24.01 3.05 3.28
C LYS A 15 -23.70 4.50 2.90
N SER A 16 -23.42 4.72 1.62
CA SER A 16 -23.26 6.04 1.00
C SER A 16 -24.31 6.25 -0.10
N ALA A 17 -24.39 7.46 -0.64
CA ALA A 17 -25.46 7.84 -1.59
C ALA A 17 -25.53 6.98 -2.86
N GLY A 18 -24.42 6.34 -3.27
CA GLY A 18 -24.32 5.53 -4.48
C GLY A 18 -23.80 4.11 -4.27
N GLY A 19 -23.65 3.65 -3.03
CA GLY A 19 -23.10 2.32 -2.77
C GLY A 19 -22.76 2.06 -1.31
N TYR A 20 -21.81 1.16 -1.10
CA TYR A 20 -21.33 0.75 0.21
C TYR A 20 -19.81 0.82 0.27
N SER A 21 -19.29 1.25 1.41
CA SER A 21 -17.87 1.10 1.76
C SER A 21 -17.74 0.10 2.90
N CYS A 22 -16.68 -0.68 2.89
CA CYS A 22 -16.41 -1.67 3.94
C CYS A 22 -15.18 -1.27 4.72
N PHE A 23 -15.22 -1.41 6.04
CA PHE A 23 -14.08 -1.15 6.91
C PHE A 23 -13.91 -2.28 7.92
N GLY A 24 -12.78 -3.00 7.85
CA GLY A 24 -12.55 -4.16 8.70
C GLY A 24 -12.41 -3.80 10.18
N PHE A 25 -12.90 -4.66 11.07
CA PHE A 25 -12.89 -4.42 12.52
C PHE A 25 -11.47 -4.18 13.04
N GLU A 26 -10.52 -5.02 12.63
CA GLU A 26 -9.12 -4.90 13.03
C GLU A 26 -8.46 -3.63 12.47
N ASN A 27 -8.86 -3.21 11.27
CA ASN A 27 -8.34 -1.97 10.70
C ASN A 27 -8.87 -0.75 11.45
N CYS A 28 -10.18 -0.72 11.71
CA CYS A 28 -10.82 0.29 12.54
C CYS A 28 -10.17 0.39 13.92
N PHE A 29 -9.87 -0.76 14.55
CA PHE A 29 -9.24 -0.82 15.87
C PHE A 29 -7.88 -0.15 15.87
N ARG A 30 -6.99 -0.57 14.96
CA ARG A 30 -5.62 -0.04 14.87
C ARG A 30 -5.60 1.44 14.53
N GLU A 31 -6.41 1.85 13.55
CA GLU A 31 -6.52 3.25 13.11
C GLU A 31 -7.04 4.15 14.23
N ALA A 32 -8.14 3.76 14.88
CA ALA A 32 -8.71 4.52 15.99
C ALA A 32 -7.75 4.59 17.18
N LYS A 33 -7.06 3.50 17.51
CA LYS A 33 -6.05 3.50 18.58
C LYS A 33 -4.90 4.46 18.28
N ALA A 34 -4.30 4.37 17.10
CA ALA A 34 -3.20 5.25 16.68
C ALA A 34 -3.64 6.73 16.65
N LEU A 35 -4.88 6.99 16.23
CA LEU A 35 -5.41 8.36 16.16
C LEU A 35 -5.73 8.92 17.54
N ALA A 36 -6.32 8.13 18.44
CA ALA A 36 -6.54 8.52 19.83
C ALA A 36 -5.23 8.88 20.53
N GLU A 37 -4.18 8.06 20.34
CA GLU A 37 -2.85 8.31 20.89
C GLU A 37 -2.27 9.64 20.35
N ARG A 38 -2.26 9.85 19.03
CA ARG A 38 -1.69 11.06 18.40
C ARG A 38 -2.48 12.34 18.71
N LEU A 39 -3.78 12.22 18.94
CA LEU A 39 -4.61 13.34 19.38
C LEU A 39 -4.53 13.57 20.90
N GLY A 40 -4.06 12.59 21.69
CA GLY A 40 -4.03 12.64 23.14
C GLY A 40 -5.40 12.42 23.80
N VAL A 41 -6.32 11.73 23.13
CA VAL A 41 -7.73 11.57 23.54
C VAL A 41 -7.99 10.14 24.02
N LYS A 42 -7.47 9.81 25.22
CA LYS A 42 -7.59 8.46 25.80
C LYS A 42 -9.04 7.98 25.98
N ALA A 43 -9.98 8.91 26.21
CA ALA A 43 -11.39 8.57 26.40
C ALA A 43 -12.06 7.93 25.17
N LEU A 44 -11.45 8.06 23.99
CA LEU A 44 -11.94 7.48 22.73
C LEU A 44 -11.04 6.36 22.21
N GLU A 45 -10.01 5.97 22.96
CA GLU A 45 -9.16 4.84 22.58
C GLU A 45 -9.97 3.55 22.63
N PRO A 46 -10.02 2.76 21.53
CA PRO A 46 -10.82 1.54 21.51
C PRO A 46 -10.21 0.45 22.37
N THR A 47 -11.05 -0.35 23.02
CA THR A 47 -10.65 -1.54 23.78
C THR A 47 -10.90 -2.82 22.97
N PRO A 48 -10.18 -3.93 23.23
CA PRO A 48 -10.36 -5.17 22.46
C PRO A 48 -11.79 -5.73 22.50
N ASP A 49 -12.53 -5.52 23.59
CA ASP A 49 -13.93 -5.96 23.70
C ASP A 49 -14.89 -5.12 22.84
N GLN A 50 -14.44 -3.98 22.31
CA GLN A 50 -15.22 -3.15 21.36
C GLN A 50 -15.05 -3.61 19.91
N ILE A 51 -14.12 -4.51 19.60
CA ILE A 51 -13.89 -4.98 18.22
C ILE A 51 -15.18 -5.57 17.64
N GLY A 52 -15.61 -5.02 16.50
CA GLY A 52 -16.83 -5.42 15.80
C GLY A 52 -18.13 -4.85 16.37
N LYS A 53 -18.07 -4.03 17.42
CA LYS A 53 -19.23 -3.27 17.93
C LYS A 53 -19.33 -1.93 17.21
N LEU A 54 -20.56 -1.43 17.05
CA LEU A 54 -20.80 -0.12 16.42
C LEU A 54 -20.06 1.02 17.13
N GLU A 55 -19.96 0.95 18.47
CA GLU A 55 -19.23 1.89 19.32
C GLU A 55 -17.78 2.12 18.86
N GLN A 56 -17.10 1.06 18.41
CA GLN A 56 -15.73 1.16 17.88
C GLN A 56 -15.67 2.10 16.67
N TYR A 57 -16.58 1.91 15.72
CA TYR A 57 -16.67 2.75 14.53
C TYR A 57 -17.09 4.17 14.87
N GLU A 58 -18.02 4.34 15.80
CA GLU A 58 -18.44 5.66 16.28
C GLU A 58 -17.29 6.44 16.93
N ASN A 59 -16.47 5.78 17.76
CA ASN A 59 -15.30 6.40 18.38
C ASN A 59 -14.26 6.78 17.33
N TYR A 60 -14.02 5.93 16.31
CA TYR A 60 -13.19 6.28 15.16
C TYR A 60 -13.69 7.54 14.44
N ILE A 61 -14.99 7.63 14.16
CA ILE A 61 -15.59 8.81 13.50
C ILE A 61 -15.48 10.06 14.37
N LYS A 62 -15.67 9.95 15.69
CA LYS A 62 -15.46 11.08 16.63
C LYS A 62 -14.02 11.59 16.55
N LEU A 63 -13.02 10.70 16.57
CA LEU A 63 -11.61 11.06 16.43
C LEU A 63 -11.31 11.76 15.11
N LEU A 64 -11.86 11.27 13.99
CA LEU A 64 -11.72 11.92 12.68
C LEU A 64 -12.31 13.34 12.66
N ASN A 65 -13.50 13.51 13.23
CA ASN A 65 -14.13 14.83 13.33
C ASN A 65 -13.31 15.77 14.21
N MET A 66 -12.78 15.30 15.35
CA MET A 66 -11.90 16.09 16.20
C MET A 66 -10.64 16.54 15.45
N LEU A 67 -10.01 15.66 14.67
CA LEU A 67 -8.86 16.04 13.85
C LEU A 67 -9.25 17.12 12.83
N ARG A 68 -10.32 16.91 12.08
CA ARG A 68 -10.83 17.87 11.09
C ARG A 68 -11.08 19.24 11.74
N ASP A 69 -11.84 19.26 12.82
CA ASP A 69 -12.31 20.49 13.45
C ASP A 69 -11.16 21.23 14.15
N SER A 70 -10.11 20.51 14.58
CA SER A 70 -8.91 21.13 15.15
C SER A 70 -7.98 21.79 14.12
N GLY A 71 -8.09 21.43 12.84
CA GLY A 71 -7.16 21.89 11.79
C GLY A 71 -5.71 21.44 11.94
N ARG A 72 -5.40 20.56 12.90
CA ARG A 72 -4.02 20.09 13.16
C ARG A 72 -3.48 19.29 11.97
N ASP A 73 -2.23 19.57 11.57
CA ASP A 73 -1.49 18.68 10.66
C ASP A 73 -0.71 17.63 11.48
N LEU A 74 -1.13 16.37 11.40
CA LEU A 74 -0.41 15.25 12.04
C LEU A 74 0.74 14.70 11.18
N GLY A 75 1.09 15.38 10.09
CA GLY A 75 2.07 14.90 9.13
C GLY A 75 1.47 13.83 8.21
N THR A 76 2.32 12.98 7.64
CA THR A 76 1.85 11.84 6.85
C THR A 76 1.29 10.76 7.77
N TRP A 77 0.07 10.33 7.45
CA TRP A 77 -0.63 9.23 8.08
C TRP A 77 -0.26 7.92 7.39
N PHE A 78 0.56 7.12 8.06
CA PHE A 78 0.93 5.77 7.66
C PHE A 78 0.04 4.77 8.38
N ASP A 79 -0.21 3.62 7.77
CA ASP A 79 -0.84 2.49 8.46
C ASP A 79 -0.05 2.20 9.75
N PRO A 80 -0.73 1.96 10.89
CA PRO A 80 -0.08 1.67 12.16
C PRO A 80 0.96 0.54 12.11
N ARG A 81 0.81 -0.41 11.19
CA ARG A 81 1.72 -1.55 10.97
C ARG A 81 2.98 -1.20 10.18
N THR A 82 2.99 -0.08 9.47
CA THR A 82 4.14 0.32 8.65
C THR A 82 5.37 0.55 9.51
N THR A 83 6.46 -0.14 9.16
CA THR A 83 7.69 -0.13 9.96
C THR A 83 8.34 1.25 9.94
N GLN A 84 9.02 1.61 11.03
CA GLN A 84 9.68 2.91 11.15
C GLN A 84 10.72 3.18 10.04
N PRO A 85 11.53 2.20 9.57
CA PRO A 85 12.41 2.38 8.42
C PRO A 85 11.66 2.77 7.14
N VAL A 86 10.55 2.09 6.83
CA VAL A 86 9.73 2.38 5.64
C VAL A 86 9.15 3.79 5.73
N ARG A 87 8.58 4.18 6.88
CA ARG A 87 8.05 5.53 7.10
C ARG A 87 9.09 6.62 6.82
N ARG A 88 10.32 6.44 7.34
CA ARG A 88 11.43 7.39 7.14
C ARG A 88 11.82 7.48 5.67
N ILE A 89 11.98 6.36 4.98
CA ILE A 89 12.35 6.34 3.56
C ILE A 89 11.29 7.04 2.70
N LEU A 90 10.00 6.80 2.97
CA LEU A 90 8.92 7.45 2.23
C LEU A 90 8.87 8.96 2.48
N GLU A 91 9.04 9.40 3.73
CA GLU A 91 9.11 10.85 4.04
C GLU A 91 10.34 11.52 3.44
N ASP A 92 11.53 10.93 3.58
CA ASP A 92 12.76 11.46 3.00
C ASP A 92 12.63 11.58 1.47
N ALA A 93 12.04 10.58 0.82
CA ALA A 93 11.80 10.60 -0.62
C ALA A 93 10.76 11.66 -1.02
N ARG A 94 9.70 11.83 -0.21
CA ARG A 94 8.69 12.88 -0.42
C ARG A 94 9.30 14.27 -0.37
N GLU A 95 10.10 14.55 0.65
CA GLU A 95 10.72 15.87 0.86
C GLU A 95 11.76 16.21 -0.20
N ARG A 96 12.51 15.20 -0.66
CA ARG A 96 13.58 15.37 -1.64
C ARG A 96 13.12 15.19 -3.09
N GLY A 97 11.86 14.83 -3.31
CA GLY A 97 11.32 14.54 -4.64
C GLY A 97 11.95 13.32 -5.32
N ILE A 98 12.42 12.34 -4.54
CA ILE A 98 13.07 11.12 -5.04
C ILE A 98 12.00 10.18 -5.61
N LYS A 99 12.32 9.57 -6.75
CA LYS A 99 11.52 8.48 -7.32
C LYS A 99 11.92 7.16 -6.70
N LEU A 100 10.94 6.40 -6.26
CA LEU A 100 11.12 5.07 -5.68
C LEU A 100 10.45 4.01 -6.56
N ARG A 101 11.06 2.83 -6.61
CA ARG A 101 10.38 1.56 -6.93
C ARG A 101 10.08 0.87 -5.62
N ILE A 102 8.80 0.67 -5.32
CA ILE A 102 8.32 -0.11 -4.17
C ILE A 102 7.91 -1.50 -4.63
N PHE A 103 8.06 -2.48 -3.76
CA PHE A 103 7.54 -3.84 -3.98
C PHE A 103 6.55 -4.15 -2.88
N LEU A 104 5.36 -4.58 -3.29
CA LEU A 104 4.28 -4.90 -2.38
C LEU A 104 4.22 -6.40 -2.16
N GLY A 105 3.86 -6.78 -0.94
CA GLY A 105 3.90 -8.15 -0.51
C GLY A 105 3.22 -8.34 0.83
N ASP A 106 3.28 -9.58 1.28
CA ASP A 106 2.85 -9.95 2.61
C ASP A 106 3.88 -9.44 3.63
N HIS A 107 3.42 -8.54 4.50
CA HIS A 107 4.21 -7.96 5.58
C HIS A 107 4.76 -9.01 6.56
N GLU A 108 4.04 -10.10 6.80
CA GLU A 108 4.42 -11.10 7.78
C GLU A 108 5.45 -12.07 7.20
N THR A 109 5.23 -12.52 5.97
CA THR A 109 6.07 -13.54 5.34
C THR A 109 7.21 -12.97 4.49
N GLY A 110 7.09 -11.72 4.03
CA GLY A 110 8.02 -11.10 3.08
C GLY A 110 7.82 -11.55 1.64
N ASN A 111 6.76 -12.30 1.34
CA ASN A 111 6.47 -12.76 -0.01
C ASN A 111 6.02 -11.58 -0.90
N ASP A 112 6.77 -11.34 -1.97
CA ASP A 112 6.46 -10.35 -3.00
C ASP A 112 5.23 -10.81 -3.81
N TRP A 113 4.25 -9.94 -3.96
CA TRP A 113 3.04 -10.22 -4.74
C TRP A 113 3.26 -10.05 -6.25
N MET A 114 4.45 -9.63 -6.66
CA MET A 114 4.80 -9.26 -8.03
C MET A 114 3.84 -8.20 -8.58
N GLU A 115 3.59 -7.17 -7.77
CA GLU A 115 2.75 -6.06 -8.21
C GLU A 115 3.46 -5.28 -9.33
N GLU A 116 2.74 -5.12 -10.44
CA GLU A 116 3.21 -4.42 -11.62
C GLU A 116 2.82 -2.94 -11.56
N HIS A 117 1.62 -2.63 -11.05
CA HIS A 117 1.00 -1.30 -11.08
C HIS A 117 1.21 -0.48 -9.82
N ASP A 118 1.24 0.85 -9.95
CA ASP A 118 1.30 1.77 -8.81
C ASP A 118 2.49 1.54 -7.87
N VAL A 119 3.64 1.22 -8.47
CA VAL A 119 4.85 0.80 -7.76
C VAL A 119 6.10 1.58 -8.13
N LEU A 120 6.02 2.49 -9.10
CA LEU A 120 7.14 3.33 -9.53
C LEU A 120 6.70 4.78 -9.65
N GLY A 121 7.32 5.69 -8.90
CA GLY A 121 6.96 7.11 -8.94
C GLY A 121 7.63 7.93 -7.85
N ARG A 122 7.35 9.24 -7.84
CA ARG A 122 7.72 10.13 -6.73
C ARG A 122 6.74 9.93 -5.58
N ILE A 123 7.19 10.18 -4.35
CA ILE A 123 6.31 10.13 -3.18
C ILE A 123 5.61 11.49 -3.01
N GLY A 124 4.28 11.44 -2.98
CA GLY A 124 3.41 12.56 -2.67
C GLY A 124 2.69 12.37 -1.34
N ARG A 125 1.85 13.33 -0.99
CA ARG A 125 1.01 13.30 0.21
C ARG A 125 -0.38 13.80 -0.15
N SER A 126 -1.41 13.12 0.32
CA SER A 126 -2.79 13.53 0.05
C SER A 126 -3.15 14.82 0.80
N THR A 127 -4.26 15.44 0.38
CA THR A 127 -4.76 16.71 0.94
C THR A 127 -5.87 16.51 1.99
N GLY A 128 -6.21 15.26 2.32
CA GLY A 128 -7.22 14.93 3.33
C GLY A 128 -6.77 15.28 4.76
N PHE A 129 -7.68 15.13 5.73
CA PHE A 129 -7.35 15.36 7.14
C PHE A 129 -6.32 14.34 7.65
N LEU A 130 -6.52 13.06 7.34
CA LEU A 130 -5.49 12.03 7.43
C LEU A 130 -4.74 11.96 6.09
N LYS A 131 -3.54 12.55 6.06
CA LYS A 131 -2.76 12.72 4.84
C LYS A 131 -1.95 11.47 4.53
N VAL A 132 -2.46 10.59 3.67
CA VAL A 132 -1.78 9.34 3.31
C VAL A 132 -0.64 9.56 2.30
N PRO A 133 0.40 8.71 2.29
CA PRO A 133 1.43 8.74 1.26
C PRO A 133 0.84 8.30 -0.09
N LEU A 134 1.23 9.00 -1.15
CA LEU A 134 0.81 8.71 -2.53
C LEU A 134 2.03 8.33 -3.37
N ILE A 135 1.83 7.48 -4.37
CA ILE A 135 2.82 7.28 -5.43
C ILE A 135 2.35 8.00 -6.69
N ILE A 136 3.20 8.86 -7.24
CA ILE A 136 2.87 9.70 -8.39
C ILE A 136 3.82 9.34 -9.52
N GLU A 137 3.30 8.66 -10.55
CA GLU A 137 4.12 8.10 -11.63
C GLU A 137 4.76 9.21 -12.50
N LYS A 138 3.95 10.15 -12.98
CA LYS A 138 4.42 11.21 -13.88
C LYS A 138 4.69 12.50 -13.12
N GLN A 139 5.68 13.24 -13.60
CA GLN A 139 6.04 14.54 -13.00
C GLN A 139 4.91 15.57 -13.12
N SER A 140 4.14 15.52 -14.22
CA SER A 140 3.00 16.39 -14.50
C SER A 140 1.80 16.13 -13.60
N ASP A 141 1.72 14.96 -12.98
CA ASP A 141 0.53 14.55 -12.26
C ASP A 141 0.51 15.21 -10.88
N CYS A 142 -0.66 15.73 -10.52
CA CYS A 142 -0.89 16.38 -9.23
C CYS A 142 -1.33 15.41 -8.13
N GLY A 143 -1.52 14.13 -8.47
CA GLY A 143 -1.96 13.09 -7.55
C GLY A 143 -1.67 11.69 -8.08
N GLY A 144 -1.97 10.70 -7.26
CA GLY A 144 -1.79 9.28 -7.57
C GLY A 144 -2.43 8.43 -6.48
N PRO A 145 -2.39 7.10 -6.62
CA PRO A 145 -3.00 6.19 -5.64
C PRO A 145 -2.27 6.26 -4.30
N ALA A 146 -3.02 5.97 -3.24
CA ALA A 146 -2.47 5.76 -1.91
C ALA A 146 -1.60 4.50 -1.90
N ILE A 147 -0.44 4.59 -1.26
CA ILE A 147 0.46 3.44 -1.15
C ILE A 147 -0.08 2.50 -0.08
N LEU A 148 -0.06 1.19 -0.35
CA LEU A 148 -0.25 0.16 0.68
C LEU A 148 1.01 0.07 1.54
N ASP A 149 1.29 1.11 2.34
CA ASP A 149 2.58 1.30 2.99
C ASP A 149 2.94 0.21 4.01
N ALA A 150 1.94 -0.41 4.64
CA ALA A 150 2.15 -1.58 5.50
C ALA A 150 2.57 -2.84 4.75
N SER A 151 2.28 -2.94 3.45
CA SER A 151 2.59 -4.08 2.59
C SER A 151 3.91 -3.91 1.82
N ILE A 152 4.71 -2.88 2.10
CA ILE A 152 6.00 -2.69 1.45
C ILE A 152 7.00 -3.72 1.98
N VAL A 153 7.51 -4.56 1.07
CA VAL A 153 8.51 -5.59 1.39
C VAL A 153 9.90 -5.28 0.81
N ARG A 154 10.00 -4.32 -0.10
CA ARG A 154 11.29 -3.83 -0.64
C ARG A 154 11.14 -2.44 -1.23
N ILE A 155 12.19 -1.62 -1.15
CA ILE A 155 12.25 -0.27 -1.74
C ILE A 155 13.60 -0.09 -2.43
N ILE A 156 13.58 0.44 -3.65
CA ILE A 156 14.77 0.83 -4.42
C ILE A 156 14.65 2.29 -4.84
N ASP A 157 15.73 3.05 -4.71
CA ASP A 157 15.85 4.36 -5.37
C ASP A 157 15.85 4.16 -6.89
N ALA A 158 14.85 4.69 -7.58
CA ALA A 158 14.66 4.45 -9.01
C ALA A 158 15.76 5.10 -9.87
N THR A 159 16.46 6.10 -9.34
CA THR A 159 17.53 6.80 -10.07
C THR A 159 18.87 6.11 -9.83
N SER A 160 19.25 5.95 -8.56
CA SER A 160 20.55 5.39 -8.20
C SER A 160 20.57 3.86 -8.24
N LYS A 161 19.41 3.21 -8.35
CA LYS A 161 19.21 1.75 -8.24
C LYS A 161 19.69 1.16 -6.91
N ARG A 162 19.87 2.00 -5.88
CA ARG A 162 20.29 1.55 -4.55
C ARG A 162 19.08 1.00 -3.81
N GLU A 163 19.22 -0.20 -3.27
CA GLU A 163 18.21 -0.77 -2.37
C GLU A 163 18.22 0.01 -1.04
N LEU A 164 17.06 0.55 -0.68
CA LEU A 164 16.88 1.35 0.53
C LEU A 164 16.28 0.53 1.67
N TYR A 165 15.48 -0.47 1.32
CA TYR A 165 14.80 -1.35 2.26
C TYR A 165 14.58 -2.72 1.64
N ARG A 166 14.68 -3.76 2.48
CA ARG A 166 14.34 -5.14 2.16
C ARG A 166 13.78 -5.79 3.43
N HIS A 167 12.62 -6.44 3.31
CA HIS A 167 12.06 -7.26 4.37
C HIS A 167 13.05 -8.38 4.74
N PRO A 168 13.26 -8.72 6.03
CA PRO A 168 14.28 -9.70 6.42
C PRO A 168 14.14 -11.06 5.72
N THR A 169 12.91 -11.49 5.45
CA THR A 169 12.58 -12.75 4.77
C THR A 169 12.11 -12.52 3.33
N TYR A 170 12.45 -11.38 2.71
CA TYR A 170 11.98 -11.03 1.38
C TYR A 170 12.22 -12.16 0.38
N ARG A 171 11.15 -12.61 -0.26
CA ARG A 171 11.17 -13.63 -1.30
C ARG A 171 10.33 -13.16 -2.48
N MET A 172 10.94 -13.20 -3.66
CA MET A 172 10.26 -13.06 -4.93
C MET A 172 10.14 -14.42 -5.60
N ALA A 173 9.07 -14.65 -6.36
CA ALA A 173 8.94 -15.84 -7.20
C ALA A 173 10.10 -15.91 -8.22
N LYS A 174 10.56 -17.13 -8.50
CA LYS A 174 11.57 -17.37 -9.53
C LYS A 174 10.93 -17.21 -10.90
N LEU A 175 11.41 -16.22 -11.66
CA LEU A 175 10.93 -15.92 -13.00
C LEU A 175 11.78 -16.64 -14.06
N GLU A 176 11.12 -17.37 -14.97
CA GLU A 176 11.79 -18.08 -16.06
C GLU A 176 11.08 -17.80 -17.39
N ILE A 177 11.86 -17.58 -18.46
CA ILE A 177 11.33 -17.38 -19.82
C ILE A 177 11.48 -18.68 -20.60
N SER A 178 10.41 -19.13 -21.26
CA SER A 178 10.43 -20.30 -22.14
C SER A 178 9.52 -20.12 -23.37
N PRO A 179 9.66 -20.95 -24.42
CA PRO A 179 8.71 -20.98 -25.53
C PRO A 179 7.30 -21.37 -25.05
N SER A 180 6.26 -20.69 -25.54
CA SER A 180 4.87 -20.93 -25.12
C SER A 180 4.09 -21.90 -26.01
N GLY A 181 4.57 -22.16 -27.23
CA GLY A 181 3.83 -22.88 -28.27
C GLY A 181 2.70 -22.07 -28.93
N ASP A 182 2.51 -20.80 -28.55
CA ASP A 182 1.53 -19.88 -29.15
C ASP A 182 2.19 -18.99 -30.20
N ASP A 183 1.72 -19.04 -31.45
CA ASP A 183 2.31 -18.27 -32.57
C ASP A 183 2.21 -16.74 -32.39
N LYS A 184 1.20 -16.24 -31.68
CA LYS A 184 0.99 -14.79 -31.46
C LYS A 184 1.77 -14.27 -30.26
N LEU A 185 1.98 -15.11 -29.25
CA LEU A 185 2.69 -14.80 -28.01
C LEU A 185 3.71 -15.90 -27.68
N PRO A 186 4.78 -16.04 -28.49
CA PRO A 186 5.67 -17.21 -28.47
C PRO A 186 6.56 -17.33 -27.23
N HIS A 187 6.64 -16.29 -26.39
CA HIS A 187 7.46 -16.28 -25.19
C HIS A 187 6.58 -16.21 -23.95
N GLN A 188 6.66 -17.20 -23.07
CA GLN A 188 5.99 -17.17 -21.78
C GLN A 188 6.97 -16.90 -20.65
N VAL A 189 6.47 -16.29 -19.58
CA VAL A 189 7.14 -16.16 -18.30
C VAL A 189 6.38 -16.97 -17.27
N THR A 190 7.08 -17.86 -16.57
CA THR A 190 6.55 -18.57 -15.39
C THR A 190 7.06 -17.92 -14.11
N ALA A 191 6.28 -18.00 -13.04
CA ALA A 191 6.64 -17.60 -11.70
C ALA A 191 6.48 -18.81 -10.77
N ASP A 192 7.59 -19.28 -10.19
CA ASP A 192 7.63 -20.53 -9.41
C ASP A 192 7.01 -21.74 -10.16
N GLY A 193 7.19 -21.77 -11.49
CA GLY A 193 6.72 -22.84 -12.37
C GLY A 193 5.32 -22.62 -12.96
N GLU A 194 4.54 -21.69 -12.40
CA GLU A 194 3.19 -21.38 -12.89
C GLU A 194 3.21 -20.31 -13.97
N LEU A 195 2.39 -20.46 -15.01
CA LEU A 195 2.29 -19.47 -16.08
C LEU A 195 1.80 -18.13 -15.54
N HIS A 196 2.59 -17.07 -15.75
CA HIS A 196 2.25 -15.73 -15.30
C HIS A 196 1.86 -14.80 -16.46
N ALA A 197 2.67 -14.76 -17.53
CA ALA A 197 2.45 -13.86 -18.67
C ALA A 197 3.00 -14.42 -19.98
N ARG A 198 2.51 -13.91 -21.12
CA ARG A 198 3.06 -14.19 -22.45
C ARG A 198 3.33 -12.92 -23.24
N PHE A 199 4.35 -12.95 -24.09
CA PHE A 199 4.88 -11.80 -24.81
C PHE A 199 5.12 -12.12 -26.28
N LYS A 200 4.95 -11.08 -27.12
CA LYS A 200 5.19 -11.16 -28.57
C LYS A 200 6.66 -11.35 -28.93
N THR A 201 7.58 -10.85 -28.11
CA THR A 201 9.02 -10.89 -28.39
C THR A 201 9.80 -11.22 -27.12
N LEU A 202 10.94 -11.88 -27.29
CA LEU A 202 11.84 -12.24 -26.18
C LEU A 202 12.28 -11.00 -25.39
N THR A 203 12.61 -9.91 -26.09
CA THR A 203 13.03 -8.64 -25.46
C THR A 203 11.95 -8.06 -24.55
N LYS A 204 10.66 -8.17 -24.90
CA LYS A 204 9.56 -7.71 -24.03
C LYS A 204 9.46 -8.56 -22.77
N ALA A 205 9.59 -9.89 -22.89
CA ALA A 205 9.63 -10.77 -21.74
C ALA A 205 10.82 -10.46 -20.82
N GLN A 206 12.01 -10.25 -21.39
CA GLN A 206 13.22 -9.90 -20.64
C GLN A 206 13.09 -8.55 -19.93
N ASN A 207 12.55 -7.53 -20.59
CA ASN A 207 12.33 -6.21 -20.00
C ASN A 207 11.31 -6.28 -18.86
N TRP A 208 10.23 -7.04 -19.04
CA TRP A 208 9.24 -7.27 -17.99
C TRP A 208 9.87 -7.97 -16.78
N VAL A 209 10.61 -9.08 -16.99
CA VAL A 209 11.32 -9.77 -15.90
C VAL A 209 12.30 -8.82 -15.18
N ALA A 210 13.06 -8.03 -15.92
CA ALA A 210 13.98 -7.05 -15.33
C ALA A 210 13.25 -5.96 -14.53
N PHE A 211 12.07 -5.52 -14.97
CA PHE A 211 11.23 -4.59 -14.23
C PHE A 211 10.68 -5.22 -12.95
N MET A 212 10.18 -6.45 -13.03
CA MET A 212 9.66 -7.20 -11.88
C MET A 212 10.75 -7.51 -10.85
N GLN A 213 12.00 -7.72 -11.28
CA GLN A 213 13.14 -7.93 -10.37
C GLN A 213 13.71 -6.62 -9.80
N GLY A 214 13.28 -5.47 -10.30
CA GLY A 214 13.82 -4.16 -9.91
C GLY A 214 15.20 -3.83 -10.48
N THR A 215 15.68 -4.55 -11.49
CA THR A 215 16.93 -4.22 -12.19
C THR A 215 16.72 -3.17 -13.29
N ARG A 216 15.46 -3.01 -13.72
CA ARG A 216 14.96 -1.98 -14.64
C ARG A 216 13.89 -1.12 -13.98
N MET A 217 13.98 0.20 -14.15
CA MET A 217 13.06 1.20 -13.56
C MET A 217 12.16 1.86 -14.60
N SER A 218 11.72 1.05 -15.56
CA SER A 218 10.85 1.45 -16.66
C SER A 218 10.23 0.18 -17.22
N ARG A 219 8.93 0.19 -17.48
CA ARG A 219 8.28 -0.94 -18.17
C ARG A 219 8.74 -1.05 -19.63
#